data_AF-A0A2R8F447-F1
#
_entry.id   AF-A0A2R8F447-F1
#
_cell.length_a   1.000
_cell.length_b   1.000
_cell.length_c   1.000
_cell.angle_alpha   90.00
_cell.angle_beta   90.00
_cell.angle_gamma   90.00
#
_symmetry.space_group_name_H-M   'P 1'
#
loop_
_entity.id
_entity.type
_entity.pdbx_description
1 polymer ?
#
loop_
_entity_poly.entity_id
_entity_poly.type
_entity_poly.pdbx_seq_one_letter_code
_entity_poly.pdbx_strand_id
1 'polypeptide(L)'
;MSKGFIKLQTSIEESWTSISSAIKNKNSINGISSGLLDIDSKLGGFKNSDLIILAGRPSMGKTALGVNLAINACKYFLTQKNTKDNVVQSVGFFSLEMSSQQISTRILSIESEINSSALFNGKIDVQDVDKLKTVQDEIQK
;
A
#
# COMPACT_ATOMS: atom_id res chain seq x y z
N MET A 1 -0.68 2.13 -23.96
CA MET A 1 -0.96 2.43 -25.39
C MET A 1 -0.58 3.87 -25.63
N SER A 2 0.36 4.14 -26.54
CA SER A 2 0.91 5.47 -26.76
C SER A 2 -0.17 6.42 -27.30
N LYS A 3 -0.61 7.37 -26.48
CA LYS A 3 -1.23 8.59 -27.02
C LYS A 3 -0.17 9.22 -27.94
N GLY A 4 -0.53 9.48 -29.19
CA GLY A 4 0.33 10.17 -30.16
C GLY A 4 0.54 11.64 -29.78
N PHE A 5 0.67 12.53 -30.77
CA PHE A 5 0.72 13.97 -30.48
C PHE A 5 -0.59 14.45 -29.86
N ILE A 6 -0.49 15.12 -28.71
CA ILE A 6 -1.61 15.71 -27.97
C ILE A 6 -1.49 17.23 -28.05
N LYS A 7 -2.61 17.93 -28.23
CA LYS A 7 -2.62 19.39 -28.17
C LYS A 7 -2.28 19.85 -26.76
N LEU A 8 -1.36 20.80 -26.63
CA LEU A 8 -0.95 21.37 -25.34
C LEU A 8 -2.16 21.90 -24.54
N GLN A 9 -3.14 22.50 -25.23
CA GLN A 9 -4.37 23.00 -24.61
C GLN A 9 -5.11 21.90 -23.84
N THR A 10 -5.25 20.70 -24.40
CA THR A 10 -5.92 19.58 -23.74
C THR A 10 -5.18 19.16 -22.47
N SER A 11 -3.84 19.12 -22.49
CA SER A 11 -3.04 18.80 -21.31
C SER A 11 -3.15 19.87 -20.21
N ILE A 12 -3.28 21.14 -20.59
CA ILE A 12 -3.52 22.23 -19.64
C ILE A 12 -4.91 22.11 -19.00
N GLU A 13 -5.94 21.79 -19.79
CA GLU A 13 -7.31 21.58 -19.31
C GLU A 13 -7.41 20.38 -18.34
N GLU A 14 -6.74 19.26 -18.67
CA GLU A 14 -6.62 18.09 -17.78
C GLU A 14 -5.91 18.47 -16.47
N SER A 15 -4.78 19.19 -16.57
CA SER A 15 -4.01 19.62 -15.40
C SER A 15 -4.80 20.57 -14.49
N TRP A 16 -5.52 21.52 -15.07
CA TRP A 16 -6.36 22.46 -14.33
C TRP A 16 -7.48 21.76 -13.58
N THR A 17 -8.07 20.72 -14.18
CA THR A 17 -9.10 19.89 -13.55
C THR A 17 -8.54 19.15 -12.33
N SER A 18 -7.36 18.54 -12.43
CA SER A 18 -6.68 17.88 -11.32
C SER A 18 -6.32 18.86 -10.19
N ILE A 19 -5.82 20.05 -10.52
CA ILE A 19 -5.50 21.10 -9.54
C ILE A 19 -6.77 21.58 -8.83
N SER A 20 -7.85 21.84 -9.58
CA SER A 20 -9.13 22.30 -9.04
C SER A 20 -9.74 21.28 -8.07
N SER A 21 -9.62 19.98 -8.38
CA SER A 21 -9.99 18.89 -7.48
C SER A 21 -9.19 18.92 -6.17
N ALA A 22 -7.87 19.07 -6.27
CA ALA A 22 -6.98 19.14 -5.10
C ALA A 22 -7.28 20.36 -4.21
N ILE A 23 -7.59 21.52 -4.81
CA ILE A 23 -7.98 22.73 -4.07
C ILE A 23 -9.29 22.53 -3.30
N LYS A 24 -10.26 21.82 -3.86
CA LYS A 24 -11.52 21.51 -3.18
C LYS A 24 -11.32 20.54 -2.02
N ASN A 25 -10.41 19.60 -2.17
CA ASN A 25 -10.16 18.55 -1.19
C ASN A 25 -8.90 18.80 -0.35
N LYS A 26 -8.78 20.00 0.24
CA LYS A 26 -7.59 20.46 1.01
C LYS A 26 -7.11 19.48 2.10
N ASN A 27 -7.99 18.64 2.63
CA ASN A 27 -7.68 17.71 3.72
C ASN A 27 -7.55 16.24 3.27
N SER A 28 -7.67 15.94 1.96
CA SER A 28 -7.52 14.56 1.47
C SER A 28 -6.22 14.39 0.69
N ILE A 29 -5.59 13.22 0.87
CA ILE A 29 -4.43 12.79 0.10
C ILE A 29 -4.84 12.68 -1.38
N ASN A 30 -4.11 13.35 -2.27
CA ASN A 30 -4.34 13.31 -3.71
C ASN A 30 -3.51 12.16 -4.34
N GLY A 31 -3.84 10.93 -3.95
CA GLY A 31 -3.11 9.73 -4.33
C GLY A 31 -3.50 8.51 -3.49
N ILE A 32 -2.69 7.46 -3.58
CA ILE A 32 -2.80 6.26 -2.74
C ILE A 32 -2.03 6.52 -1.44
N SER A 33 -2.65 6.35 -0.28
CA SER A 33 -1.97 6.54 0.99
C SER A 33 -0.90 5.46 1.20
N SER A 34 0.28 5.87 1.67
CA SER A 34 1.33 4.97 2.14
C SER A 34 1.05 4.37 3.53
N GLY A 35 0.06 4.93 4.25
CA GLY A 35 -0.21 4.64 5.66
C GLY A 35 0.76 5.30 6.65
N LEU A 36 1.76 6.02 6.14
CA LEU A 36 2.74 6.77 6.93
C LEU A 36 2.51 8.26 6.73
N LEU A 37 1.93 8.93 7.74
CA LEU A 37 1.51 10.34 7.67
C LEU A 37 2.64 11.29 7.22
N ASP A 38 3.87 11.05 7.70
CA ASP A 38 5.03 11.86 7.34
C ASP A 38 5.46 11.67 5.87
N ILE A 39 5.25 10.48 5.31
CA ILE A 39 5.53 10.21 3.90
C ILE A 39 4.41 10.79 3.04
N ASP A 40 3.15 10.58 3.43
CA ASP A 40 1.99 11.09 2.72
C ASP A 40 1.95 12.62 2.69
N SER A 41 2.36 13.29 3.77
CA SER A 41 2.46 14.75 3.81
C SER A 41 3.55 15.29 2.86
N LYS A 42 4.65 14.55 2.68
CA LYS A 42 5.76 14.96 1.80
C LYS A 42 5.49 14.64 0.33
N LEU A 43 4.86 13.51 0.04
CA LEU A 43 4.61 13.03 -1.33
C LEU A 43 3.23 13.42 -1.86
N GLY A 44 2.27 13.66 -0.97
CA GLY A 44 0.86 13.78 -1.31
C GLY A 44 0.20 12.43 -1.62
N GLY A 45 0.76 11.33 -1.10
CA GLY A 45 0.43 9.96 -1.48
C GLY A 45 1.13 9.50 -2.77
N PHE A 46 0.96 8.22 -3.13
CA PHE A 46 1.51 7.66 -4.36
C PHE A 46 0.62 7.98 -5.55
N LYS A 47 1.22 8.48 -6.64
CA LYS A 47 0.50 8.84 -7.87
C LYS A 47 0.80 7.80 -8.95
N ASN A 48 -0.15 7.62 -9.87
CA ASN A 48 -0.07 6.58 -10.92
C ASN A 48 1.12 6.73 -11.89
N SER A 49 1.77 7.90 -11.94
CA SER A 49 2.91 8.17 -12.83
C SER A 49 4.26 8.10 -12.12
N ASP A 50 4.28 7.88 -10.81
CA ASP A 50 5.51 7.93 -10.00
C ASP A 50 6.24 6.59 -10.03
N LEU A 51 7.57 6.64 -10.16
CA LEU A 51 8.47 5.54 -9.84
C LEU A 51 9.18 5.85 -8.52
N ILE A 52 8.84 5.09 -7.47
CA ILE A 52 9.41 5.27 -6.13
C ILE A 52 10.46 4.18 -5.89
N ILE A 53 11.69 4.62 -5.58
CA ILE A 53 12.82 3.72 -5.33
C ILE A 53 13.13 3.72 -3.84
N LEU A 54 12.96 2.57 -3.18
CA LEU A 54 13.38 2.35 -1.81
C LEU A 54 14.76 1.70 -1.76
N ALA A 55 15.79 2.51 -1.51
CA ALA A 55 17.18 2.06 -1.40
C ALA A 55 17.65 2.02 0.06
N GLY A 56 18.61 1.14 0.36
CA GLY A 56 19.17 0.98 1.70
C GLY A 56 20.11 -0.23 1.81
N ARG A 57 21.03 -0.19 2.76
CA ARG A 57 21.96 -1.31 3.02
C ARG A 57 21.22 -2.58 3.47
N PRO A 58 21.85 -3.77 3.38
CA PRO A 58 21.32 -4.98 4.03
C PRO A 58 20.91 -4.71 5.47
N SER A 59 19.85 -5.37 5.94
CA SER A 59 19.31 -5.23 7.30
C SER A 59 18.71 -3.86 7.67
N MET A 60 18.64 -2.89 6.77
CA MET A 60 17.98 -1.59 7.01
C MET A 60 16.44 -1.63 6.86
N GLY A 61 15.82 -2.81 6.80
CA GLY A 61 14.36 -2.94 6.80
C GLY A 61 13.64 -2.64 5.48
N LYS A 62 14.34 -2.55 4.34
CA LYS A 62 13.71 -2.26 3.01
C LYS A 62 12.49 -3.13 2.72
N THR A 63 12.63 -4.45 2.85
CA THR A 63 11.54 -5.38 2.57
C THR A 63 10.40 -5.24 3.58
N ALA A 64 10.72 -4.98 4.86
CA ALA A 64 9.70 -4.77 5.88
C ALA A 64 8.88 -3.51 5.58
N LEU A 65 9.54 -2.42 5.22
CA LEU A 65 8.87 -1.19 4.81
C LEU A 65 8.05 -1.39 3.53
N GLY A 66 8.61 -2.04 2.50
CA GLY A 66 7.89 -2.31 1.25
C GLY A 66 6.62 -3.14 1.45
N VAL A 67 6.67 -4.17 2.32
CA VAL A 67 5.48 -4.97 2.69
C VAL A 67 4.47 -4.11 3.45
N ASN A 68 4.91 -3.29 4.40
CA ASN A 68 4.02 -2.40 5.16
C ASN A 68 3.29 -1.39 4.26
N LEU A 69 4.01 -0.77 3.32
CA LEU A 69 3.45 0.11 2.30
C LEU A 69 2.40 -0.60 1.44
N ALA A 70 2.68 -1.84 1.02
CA ALA A 70 1.74 -2.63 0.22
C ALA A 70 0.45 -2.95 0.99
N ILE A 71 0.56 -3.33 2.27
CA ILE A 71 -0.63 -3.60 3.11
C ILE A 71 -1.46 -2.34 3.31
N ASN A 72 -0.84 -1.20 3.63
CA ASN A 72 -1.55 0.06 3.82
C ASN A 72 -2.23 0.53 2.53
N ALA A 73 -1.60 0.35 1.37
CA ALA A 73 -2.22 0.63 0.08
C ALA A 73 -3.46 -0.26 -0.15
N CYS A 74 -3.39 -1.56 0.15
CA CYS A 74 -4.55 -2.45 0.10
C CYS A 74 -5.67 -1.98 1.04
N LYS A 75 -5.35 -1.65 2.30
CA LYS A 75 -6.32 -1.12 3.28
C LYS A 75 -6.97 0.18 2.79
N TYR A 76 -6.19 1.09 2.20
CA TYR A 76 -6.70 2.31 1.59
C TYR A 76 -7.69 2.01 0.46
N PHE A 77 -7.43 1.02 -0.38
CA PHE A 77 -8.38 0.62 -1.42
C PHE A 77 -9.68 0.02 -0.86
N LEU A 78 -9.61 -0.69 0.26
CA LEU A 78 -10.78 -1.23 0.94
C LEU A 78 -11.66 -0.13 1.56
N THR A 79 -11.05 0.91 2.15
CA THR A 79 -11.81 2.05 2.73
C THR A 79 -12.37 2.98 1.65
N GLN A 80 -11.67 3.10 0.52
CA GLN A 80 -12.08 3.89 -0.62
C GLN A 80 -13.06 3.17 -1.57
N LYS A 81 -13.76 2.12 -1.10
CA LYS A 81 -14.92 1.51 -1.79
C LYS A 81 -16.06 2.53 -1.96
N ASN A 82 -15.85 3.52 -2.82
CA ASN A 82 -16.79 4.55 -3.21
C ASN A 82 -17.22 4.32 -4.68
N THR A 83 -18.30 3.55 -4.81
CA THR A 83 -19.57 3.92 -5.47
C THR A 83 -19.64 4.32 -6.96
N LYS A 84 -18.61 4.15 -7.80
CA LYS A 84 -18.79 4.41 -9.26
C LYS A 84 -18.60 3.23 -10.19
N ASP A 85 -17.65 2.33 -9.93
CA ASP A 85 -17.31 1.29 -10.92
C ASP A 85 -17.24 -0.15 -10.37
N ASN A 86 -17.53 -0.40 -9.09
CA ASN A 86 -17.40 -1.73 -8.43
C ASN A 86 -16.01 -2.39 -8.57
N VAL A 87 -15.00 -1.67 -9.05
CA VAL A 87 -13.64 -2.20 -9.20
C VAL A 87 -12.85 -1.95 -7.91
N VAL A 88 -12.52 -3.03 -7.20
CA VAL A 88 -11.57 -2.99 -6.09
C VAL A 88 -10.16 -2.98 -6.65
N GLN A 89 -9.41 -1.91 -6.39
CA GLN A 89 -8.01 -1.83 -6.77
C GLN A 89 -7.18 -2.82 -5.94
N SER A 90 -6.12 -3.37 -6.53
CA SER A 90 -5.30 -4.43 -5.94
C SER A 90 -3.81 -4.06 -6.02
N VAL A 91 -3.01 -4.58 -5.10
CA VAL A 91 -1.55 -4.40 -5.09
C VAL A 91 -0.87 -5.68 -5.58
N GLY A 92 -0.04 -5.58 -6.62
CA GLY A 92 0.84 -6.66 -7.06
C GLY A 92 2.17 -6.61 -6.32
N PHE A 93 2.55 -7.69 -5.64
CA PHE A 93 3.83 -7.78 -4.93
C PHE A 93 4.74 -8.81 -5.58
N PHE A 94 5.89 -8.37 -6.10
CA PHE A 94 6.89 -9.23 -6.71
C PHE A 94 8.08 -9.40 -5.77
N SER A 95 8.35 -10.64 -5.37
CA SER A 95 9.50 -10.99 -4.53
C SER A 95 10.49 -11.82 -5.34
N LEU A 96 11.74 -11.37 -5.41
CA LEU A 96 12.83 -12.05 -6.12
C LEU A 96 13.85 -12.72 -5.17
N GLU A 97 13.83 -12.37 -3.89
CA GLU A 97 14.78 -12.87 -2.88
C GLU A 97 14.10 -13.83 -1.89
N MET A 98 12.88 -13.49 -1.47
CA MET A 98 12.15 -14.23 -0.45
C MET A 98 11.01 -15.04 -1.05
N SER A 99 10.71 -16.20 -0.47
CA SER A 99 9.55 -16.99 -0.89
C SER A 99 8.24 -16.29 -0.54
N SER A 100 7.15 -16.66 -1.22
CA SER A 100 5.81 -16.15 -0.91
C SER A 100 5.41 -16.46 0.52
N GLN A 101 5.75 -17.64 1.06
CA GLN A 101 5.46 -18.00 2.44
C GLN A 101 6.15 -17.05 3.43
N GLN A 102 7.42 -16.69 3.20
CA GLN A 102 8.13 -15.78 4.09
C GLN A 102 7.53 -14.36 4.07
N ILE A 103 7.05 -13.90 2.91
CA ILE A 103 6.32 -12.63 2.80
C ILE A 103 4.97 -12.72 3.52
N SER A 104 4.20 -13.79 3.32
CA SER A 104 2.91 -14.00 4.00
C SER A 104 3.06 -14.03 5.52
N THR A 105 4.07 -14.71 6.05
CA THR A 105 4.35 -14.69 7.51
C THR A 105 4.66 -13.29 8.01
N ARG A 106 5.37 -12.46 7.22
CA ARG A 106 5.59 -11.05 7.58
C ARG A 106 4.30 -10.24 7.56
N ILE A 107 3.43 -10.44 6.58
CA ILE A 107 2.11 -9.78 6.53
C ILE A 107 1.31 -10.14 7.78
N LEU A 108 1.21 -11.44 8.10
CA LEU A 108 0.53 -11.91 9.32
C LEU A 108 1.15 -11.31 10.59
N SER A 109 2.48 -11.26 10.68
CA SER A 109 3.20 -10.66 11.82
C SER A 109 2.89 -9.17 11.99
N ILE A 110 2.84 -8.41 10.90
CA ILE A 110 2.52 -6.98 10.92
C ILE A 110 1.09 -6.76 11.38
N GLU A 111 0.14 -7.53 10.86
CA GLU A 111 -1.29 -7.35 11.13
C GLU A 111 -1.73 -7.89 12.49
N SER A 112 -1.11 -8.97 12.96
CA SER A 112 -1.40 -9.56 14.29
C SER A 112 -0.61 -8.94 15.43
N GLU A 113 0.37 -8.09 15.12
CA GLU A 113 1.36 -7.53 16.07
C GLU A 113 2.18 -8.59 16.83
N ILE A 114 2.23 -9.83 16.32
CA ILE A 114 3.02 -10.92 16.90
C ILE A 114 4.44 -10.89 16.33
N ASN A 115 5.42 -11.16 17.19
CA ASN A 115 6.82 -11.22 16.78
C ASN A 115 7.07 -12.25 15.66
N SER A 116 7.69 -11.82 14.56
CA SER A 116 7.97 -12.69 13.41
C SER A 116 8.85 -13.90 13.73
N SER A 117 9.81 -13.77 14.64
CA SER A 117 10.64 -14.89 15.10
C SER A 117 9.86 -15.86 15.98
N ALA A 118 8.89 -15.38 16.77
CA ALA A 118 7.99 -16.24 17.53
C ALA A 118 7.10 -17.08 16.61
N LEU A 119 6.53 -16.44 15.58
CA LEU A 119 5.76 -17.12 14.53
C LEU A 119 6.59 -18.16 13.79
N PHE A 120 7.82 -17.83 13.42
CA PHE A 120 8.71 -18.75 12.71
C PHE A 120 9.14 -19.94 13.58
N ASN A 121 9.39 -19.70 14.87
CA ASN A 121 9.84 -20.72 15.81
C ASN A 121 8.69 -21.51 16.47
N GLY A 122 7.42 -21.19 16.14
CA GLY A 122 6.25 -21.82 16.76
C GLY A 122 6.08 -21.50 18.24
N LYS A 123 6.73 -20.45 18.75
CA LYS A 123 6.65 -20.01 20.15
C LYS A 123 5.52 -19.00 20.32
N ILE A 124 4.28 -19.46 20.10
CA ILE A 124 3.08 -18.63 20.16
C ILE A 124 2.12 -19.15 21.22
N ASP A 125 1.53 -18.24 21.97
CA ASP A 125 0.55 -18.57 22.99
C ASP A 125 -0.84 -18.80 22.36
N VAL A 126 -1.76 -19.40 23.13
CA VAL A 126 -3.14 -19.65 22.66
C VAL A 126 -3.83 -18.34 22.23
N GLN A 127 -3.58 -17.24 22.93
CA GLN A 127 -4.12 -15.92 22.57
C GLN A 127 -3.58 -15.40 21.23
N ASP A 128 -2.32 -15.68 20.92
CA ASP A 128 -1.69 -15.30 19.66
C ASP A 128 -2.26 -16.12 18.50
N VAL A 129 -2.56 -17.40 18.72
CA VAL A 129 -3.23 -18.25 17.73
C VAL A 129 -4.61 -17.70 17.37
N ASP A 130 -5.39 -17.25 18.36
CA ASP A 130 -6.71 -16.68 18.10
C ASP A 130 -6.62 -15.36 17.32
N LYS A 131 -5.67 -14.48 17.66
CA LYS A 131 -5.38 -13.27 16.87
C LYS A 131 -5.02 -13.59 15.42
N LEU A 132 -4.18 -14.59 15.20
CA LEU A 132 -3.78 -15.00 13.84
C LEU A 132 -4.97 -15.47 13.01
N LYS A 133 -5.90 -16.22 13.61
CA LYS A 133 -7.13 -16.65 12.91
C LYS A 133 -7.99 -15.46 12.51
N THR A 134 -8.19 -14.50 13.41
CA THR A 134 -8.96 -13.29 13.10
C THR A 134 -8.33 -12.52 11.93
N VAL A 135 -7.02 -12.30 11.96
CA VAL A 135 -6.28 -11.62 10.90
C VAL A 135 -6.33 -12.39 9.58
N GLN A 136 -6.21 -13.72 9.63
CA GLN A 136 -6.33 -14.57 8.45
C GLN A 136 -7.70 -14.40 7.76
N ASP A 137 -8.78 -14.40 8.55
CA ASP A 137 -10.14 -14.22 8.02
C ASP A 137 -10.37 -12.81 7.45
N GLU A 138 -9.69 -11.80 7.97
CA GLU A 138 -9.73 -10.43 7.44
C GLU A 138 -8.99 -10.30 6.11
N ILE A 139 -7.80 -10.91 5.98
CA ILE A 139 -6.97 -10.82 4.76
C ILE A 139 -7.56 -11.63 3.60
N GLN A 140 -8.36 -12.68 3.86
CA GLN A 140 -8.97 -13.51 2.83
C GLN A 140 -10.24 -12.91 2.18
N LYS A 141 -10.73 -11.76 2.66
CA LYS A 141 -11.92 -11.08 2.12
C LYS A 141 -11.60 -10.11 0.98
#